data_AF-A0AAV1DSG9-F1
#
_entry.id   AF-A0AAV1DSG9-F1
#
_cell.length_a   1.000
_cell.length_b   1.000
_cell.length_c   1.000
_cell.angle_alpha   90.00
_cell.angle_beta   90.00
_cell.angle_gamma   90.00
#
_symmetry.space_group_name_H-M   'P 1'
#
loop_
_entity.id
_entity.type
_entity.pdbx_description
1 polymer ?
#
loop_
_entity_poly.entity_id
_entity_poly.type
_entity_poly.pdbx_seq_one_letter_code
_entity_poly.pdbx_strand_id
1 'polypeptide(L)'
;MVNMDQPKSRVAFVLIDGLGDVSLPRFGHKTPLQVANIPNLDAIASAGLNGLMDPVEVGLACGSDTAHLSLLGYDPRVYYRGRGAFESMGAGLAMSPGDIAFKSNFATLDEKTGVVTSRRADRHFEEEGPILCAALDGMKLPSFPEYEVRVRYATEHRCGVVVKGPSLSGNISGTDPLKDNRLLLKAEALDDTNEAKHTAEVVNELSCEISKILVAHPLNAKRAAEGKNIANVVLLRGCGIRIEVPPFEKLHGLWPCMVAPTKIIAGLGLSLGIDILEAPGATGDYRTLLTSKAKAIAEALSAPSKSCPNVFVPGADEHKPGRSDGYDFGFLHIKVCFLGNFFKFLLFFFSFVMI
;
A
#
# COMPACT_ATOMS: atom_id res chain seq x y z
N MET A 1 -29.16 -1.20 22.44
CA MET A 1 -29.89 -2.24 21.68
C MET A 1 -30.04 -1.74 20.26
N VAL A 2 -29.28 -2.29 19.32
CA VAL A 2 -29.45 -1.98 17.89
C VAL A 2 -30.65 -2.78 17.41
N ASN A 3 -31.64 -2.08 16.88
CA ASN A 3 -32.91 -2.65 16.44
C ASN A 3 -32.65 -3.57 15.24
N MET A 4 -32.87 -4.89 15.40
CA MET A 4 -32.56 -5.93 14.41
C MET A 4 -33.59 -6.02 13.26
N ASP A 5 -34.61 -5.16 13.26
CA ASP A 5 -35.79 -5.25 12.37
C ASP A 5 -35.78 -4.24 11.20
N GLN A 6 -34.71 -3.45 11.02
CA GLN A 6 -34.55 -2.63 9.82
C GLN A 6 -33.65 -3.35 8.80
N PRO A 7 -34.03 -3.40 7.51
CA PRO A 7 -33.17 -3.96 6.48
C PRO A 7 -31.87 -3.16 6.44
N LYS A 8 -30.75 -3.85 6.71
CA LYS A 8 -29.42 -3.25 6.62
C LYS A 8 -29.19 -2.78 5.19
N SER A 9 -29.03 -1.48 5.00
CA SER A 9 -28.60 -0.92 3.71
C SER A 9 -27.17 -1.39 3.44
N ARG A 10 -26.97 -2.08 2.33
CA ARG A 10 -25.67 -2.60 1.90
C ARG A 10 -25.15 -1.75 0.77
N VAL A 11 -23.87 -1.40 0.83
CA VAL A 11 -23.23 -0.55 -0.16
C VAL A 11 -22.12 -1.33 -0.85
N ALA A 12 -22.23 -1.48 -2.16
CA ALA A 12 -21.13 -1.92 -3.01
C ALA A 12 -20.48 -0.69 -3.66
N PHE A 13 -19.30 -0.31 -3.18
CA PHE A 13 -18.52 0.80 -3.73
C PHE A 13 -17.53 0.25 -4.78
N VAL A 14 -17.77 0.52 -6.06
CA VAL A 14 -16.91 0.05 -7.16
C VAL A 14 -16.05 1.20 -7.66
N LEU A 15 -14.74 1.12 -7.42
CA LEU A 15 -13.78 2.10 -7.91
C LEU A 15 -13.00 1.56 -9.10
N ILE A 16 -13.05 2.29 -10.21
CA ILE A 16 -12.23 2.03 -11.39
C ILE A 16 -11.10 3.05 -11.45
N ASP A 17 -9.93 2.65 -10.94
CA ASP A 17 -8.73 3.48 -10.82
C ASP A 17 -8.13 3.81 -12.19
N GLY A 18 -8.02 5.10 -12.48
CA GLY A 18 -7.54 5.62 -13.77
C GLY A 18 -8.59 5.62 -14.89
N LEU A 19 -9.88 5.68 -14.56
CA LEU A 19 -10.97 5.68 -15.56
C LEU A 19 -11.03 6.95 -16.42
N GLY A 20 -10.79 8.11 -15.80
CA GLY A 20 -10.83 9.41 -16.48
C GLY A 20 -9.68 9.56 -17.47
N ASP A 21 -9.99 10.04 -18.67
CA ASP A 21 -9.02 10.23 -19.76
C ASP A 21 -9.49 11.39 -20.66
N VAL A 22 -8.62 11.82 -21.57
CA VAL A 22 -8.88 12.89 -22.55
C VAL A 22 -9.43 12.33 -23.86
N SER A 23 -9.99 13.20 -24.69
CA SER A 23 -10.38 12.84 -26.05
C SER A 23 -9.14 12.59 -26.91
N LEU A 24 -9.15 11.49 -27.68
CA LEU A 24 -8.02 11.09 -28.51
C LEU A 24 -8.40 11.15 -30.00
N PRO A 25 -7.59 11.79 -30.87
CA PRO A 25 -7.88 11.86 -32.32
C PRO A 25 -8.07 10.48 -32.96
N ARG A 26 -7.28 9.47 -32.56
CA ARG A 26 -7.38 8.08 -33.04
C ARG A 26 -8.71 7.39 -32.72
N PHE A 27 -9.49 7.95 -31.80
CA PHE A 27 -10.81 7.49 -31.39
C PHE A 27 -11.93 8.39 -31.92
N GLY A 28 -11.65 9.20 -32.94
CA GLY A 28 -12.59 10.18 -33.47
C GLY A 28 -12.91 11.28 -32.44
N HIS A 29 -11.89 11.73 -31.70
CA HIS A 29 -12.01 12.71 -30.61
C HIS A 29 -12.93 12.28 -29.46
N LYS A 30 -13.03 10.97 -29.20
CA LYS A 30 -13.69 10.37 -28.03
C LYS A 30 -12.68 9.90 -26.99
N THR A 31 -13.12 9.74 -25.75
CA THR A 31 -12.32 9.11 -24.68
C THR A 31 -12.35 7.57 -24.84
N PRO A 32 -11.39 6.83 -24.25
CA PRO A 32 -11.43 5.37 -24.25
C PRO A 32 -12.72 4.80 -23.65
N LEU A 33 -13.25 5.43 -22.59
CA LEU A 33 -14.51 5.00 -21.97
C LEU A 33 -15.71 5.12 -22.93
N GLN A 34 -15.76 6.20 -23.71
CA GLN A 34 -16.82 6.42 -24.71
C GLN A 34 -16.77 5.46 -25.90
N VAL A 35 -15.60 4.87 -26.19
CA VAL A 35 -15.42 3.90 -27.28
C VAL A 35 -15.56 2.46 -26.79
N ALA A 36 -15.39 2.21 -25.50
CA ALA A 36 -15.51 0.89 -24.92
C ALA A 36 -16.95 0.37 -25.03
N ASN A 37 -17.11 -0.93 -25.30
CA ASN A 37 -18.41 -1.59 -25.25
C ASN A 37 -18.74 -1.95 -23.80
N ILE A 38 -19.53 -1.12 -23.12
CA ILE A 38 -19.79 -1.18 -21.67
C ILE A 38 -21.29 -1.22 -21.33
N PRO A 39 -22.09 -2.13 -21.92
CA PRO A 39 -23.54 -2.12 -21.80
C PRO A 39 -24.03 -2.23 -20.34
N ASN A 40 -23.25 -2.87 -19.46
CA ASN A 40 -23.60 -2.98 -18.05
C ASN A 40 -23.39 -1.66 -17.28
N LEU A 41 -22.32 -0.90 -17.60
CA LEU A 41 -22.10 0.40 -16.98
C LEU A 41 -23.13 1.41 -17.51
N ASP A 42 -23.46 1.32 -18.80
CA ASP A 42 -24.53 2.12 -19.41
C ASP A 42 -25.89 1.83 -18.77
N ALA A 43 -26.19 0.54 -18.49
CA ALA A 43 -27.40 0.15 -17.79
C ALA A 43 -27.46 0.74 -16.37
N ILE A 44 -26.37 0.67 -15.61
CA ILE A 44 -26.28 1.28 -14.26
C ILE A 44 -26.48 2.79 -14.34
N ALA A 45 -25.80 3.47 -15.27
CA ALA A 45 -25.94 4.91 -15.47
C ALA A 45 -27.38 5.29 -15.86
N SER A 46 -28.04 4.49 -16.70
CA SER A 46 -29.43 4.74 -17.14
C SER A 46 -30.48 4.55 -16.04
N ALA A 47 -30.20 3.68 -15.06
CA ALA A 47 -31.11 3.35 -13.97
C ALA A 47 -30.82 4.15 -12.68
N GLY A 48 -29.70 4.88 -12.64
CA GLY A 48 -29.19 5.56 -11.45
C GLY A 48 -29.06 7.08 -11.59
N LEU A 49 -28.44 7.68 -10.57
CA LEU A 49 -28.04 9.09 -10.59
C LEU A 49 -26.59 9.22 -11.05
N ASN A 50 -26.34 10.25 -11.85
CA ASN A 50 -25.04 10.50 -12.48
C ASN A 50 -24.50 11.86 -12.07
N GLY A 51 -23.18 11.98 -12.01
CA GLY A 51 -22.50 13.22 -11.67
C GLY A 51 -21.00 13.16 -11.97
N LEU A 52 -20.34 14.29 -11.78
CA LEU A 52 -18.88 14.40 -11.82
C LEU A 52 -18.35 14.49 -10.40
N MET A 53 -17.14 13.96 -10.19
CA MET A 53 -16.48 14.00 -8.90
C MET A 53 -15.00 14.37 -9.08
N ASP A 54 -14.60 15.46 -8.45
CA ASP A 54 -13.19 15.77 -8.20
C ASP A 54 -12.79 15.09 -6.88
N PRO A 55 -11.87 14.11 -6.87
CA PRO A 55 -11.60 13.31 -5.68
C PRO A 55 -11.07 14.11 -4.49
N VAL A 56 -10.45 15.27 -4.70
CA VAL A 56 -9.90 16.10 -3.62
C VAL A 56 -10.28 17.57 -3.81
N GLU A 57 -9.99 18.12 -5.00
CA GLU A 57 -10.30 19.50 -5.37
C GLU A 57 -10.24 19.66 -6.89
N VAL A 58 -11.01 20.61 -7.41
CA VAL A 58 -11.02 20.97 -8.84
C VAL A 58 -9.61 21.31 -9.31
N GLY A 59 -9.16 20.65 -10.38
CA GLY A 59 -7.86 20.91 -11.00
C GLY A 59 -6.65 20.35 -10.24
N LEU A 60 -6.85 19.69 -9.10
CA LEU A 60 -5.77 19.07 -8.34
C LEU A 60 -5.56 17.62 -8.77
N ALA A 61 -4.45 17.34 -9.43
CA ALA A 61 -3.99 15.98 -9.66
C ALA A 61 -3.61 15.34 -8.32
N CYS A 62 -4.28 14.24 -7.96
CA CYS A 62 -4.07 13.53 -6.70
C CYS A 62 -3.51 12.12 -6.94
N GLY A 63 -2.75 11.62 -5.97
CA GLY A 63 -2.29 10.24 -5.97
C GLY A 63 -3.40 9.29 -5.47
N SER A 64 -3.28 8.00 -5.79
CA SER A 64 -4.25 6.98 -5.37
C SER A 64 -4.45 6.97 -3.85
N ASP A 65 -3.39 7.16 -3.07
CA ASP A 65 -3.45 7.33 -1.62
C ASP A 65 -4.39 8.46 -1.17
N THR A 66 -4.13 9.69 -1.62
CA THR A 66 -4.92 10.87 -1.24
C THR A 66 -6.36 10.80 -1.76
N ALA A 67 -6.55 10.28 -2.98
CA ALA A 67 -7.87 10.11 -3.58
C ALA A 67 -8.72 9.08 -2.80
N HIS A 68 -8.15 7.94 -2.43
CA HIS A 68 -8.89 6.90 -1.71
C HIS A 68 -9.22 7.32 -0.28
N LEU A 69 -8.34 8.06 0.40
CA LEU A 69 -8.68 8.67 1.70
C LEU A 69 -9.93 9.55 1.56
N SER A 70 -9.93 10.46 0.59
CA SER A 70 -11.06 11.37 0.39
C SER A 70 -12.35 10.64 -0.01
N LEU A 71 -12.27 9.66 -0.92
CA LEU A 71 -13.41 8.82 -1.32
C LEU A 71 -14.02 8.04 -0.15
N LEU A 72 -13.22 7.68 0.85
CA LEU A 72 -13.67 6.97 2.06
C LEU A 72 -14.10 7.93 3.18
N GLY A 73 -14.15 9.25 2.91
CA GLY A 73 -14.64 10.26 3.84
C GLY A 73 -13.58 10.89 4.75
N TYR A 74 -12.30 10.68 4.48
CA TYR A 74 -11.19 11.23 5.26
C TYR A 74 -10.51 12.36 4.50
N ASP A 75 -10.46 13.57 5.07
CA ASP A 75 -9.75 14.68 4.45
C ASP A 75 -8.24 14.39 4.38
N PRO A 76 -7.66 14.25 3.17
CA PRO A 76 -6.24 13.97 3.03
C PRO A 76 -5.37 15.12 3.57
N ARG A 77 -5.84 16.38 3.61
CA ARG A 77 -5.07 17.49 4.17
C ARG A 77 -4.86 17.35 5.68
N VAL A 78 -5.82 16.72 6.35
CA VAL A 78 -5.77 16.48 7.80
C VAL A 78 -4.99 15.22 8.11
N TYR A 79 -5.30 14.11 7.42
CA TYR A 79 -4.85 12.78 7.85
C TYR A 79 -3.69 12.20 7.06
N TYR A 80 -3.42 12.64 5.83
CA TYR A 80 -2.37 12.04 5.02
C TYR A 80 -0.99 12.36 5.60
N ARG A 81 -0.16 11.33 5.81
CA ARG A 81 1.20 11.45 6.36
C ARG A 81 2.23 10.57 5.63
N GLY A 82 2.10 10.49 4.30
CA GLY A 82 3.05 9.79 3.44
C GLY A 82 2.65 8.36 3.08
N ARG A 83 3.33 7.81 2.06
CA ARG A 83 3.00 6.49 1.46
C ARG A 83 3.61 5.30 2.17
N GLY A 84 4.73 5.50 2.87
CA GLY A 84 5.54 4.41 3.44
C GLY A 84 4.71 3.47 4.32
N ALA A 85 3.89 4.03 5.20
CA ALA A 85 3.01 3.26 6.09
C ALA A 85 2.02 2.38 5.31
N PHE A 86 1.33 2.93 4.31
CA PHE A 86 0.36 2.17 3.52
C PHE A 86 1.02 1.04 2.72
N GLU A 87 2.17 1.28 2.10
CA GLU A 87 2.87 0.23 1.36
C GLU A 87 3.36 -0.89 2.29
N SER A 88 3.93 -0.54 3.45
CA SER A 88 4.42 -1.51 4.44
C SER A 88 3.30 -2.34 5.06
N MET A 89 2.19 -1.70 5.44
CA MET A 89 1.03 -2.41 5.97
C MET A 89 0.42 -3.37 4.95
N GLY A 90 0.28 -2.95 3.69
CA GLY A 90 -0.22 -3.83 2.63
C GLY A 90 0.74 -4.97 2.29
N ALA A 91 2.05 -4.77 2.49
CA ALA A 91 3.07 -5.82 2.39
C ALA A 91 3.06 -6.78 3.59
N GLY A 92 2.20 -6.54 4.59
CA GLY A 92 2.02 -7.41 5.74
C GLY A 92 2.89 -7.08 6.93
N LEU A 93 3.49 -5.89 7.00
CA LEU A 93 4.12 -5.43 8.23
C LEU A 93 3.04 -4.88 9.18
N ALA A 94 2.91 -5.48 10.35
CA ALA A 94 2.02 -4.98 11.38
C ALA A 94 2.59 -3.68 11.97
N MET A 95 1.81 -2.61 11.89
CA MET A 95 2.13 -1.27 12.40
C MET A 95 1.04 -0.84 13.38
N SER A 96 1.38 -0.03 14.38
CA SER A 96 0.51 0.70 15.33
C SER A 96 0.45 2.18 14.95
N PRO A 97 -0.62 2.94 15.30
CA PRO A 97 -0.63 4.39 15.06
C PRO A 97 0.59 5.03 15.72
N GLY A 98 1.28 5.91 14.99
CA GLY A 98 2.57 6.49 15.43
C GLY A 98 3.81 5.76 14.92
N ASP A 99 3.72 4.49 14.51
CA ASP A 99 4.86 3.78 13.91
C ASP A 99 5.21 4.38 12.54
N ILE A 100 6.50 4.42 12.20
CA ILE A 100 6.96 4.87 10.89
C ILE A 100 7.39 3.71 10.01
N ALA A 101 7.31 3.91 8.71
CA ALA A 101 7.70 2.96 7.69
C ALA A 101 8.44 3.62 6.53
N PHE A 102 9.40 2.89 5.99
CA PHE A 102 10.15 3.28 4.81
C PHE A 102 9.98 2.25 3.71
N LYS A 103 9.77 2.77 2.49
CA LYS A 103 9.95 1.99 1.27
C LYS A 103 11.41 1.98 0.92
N SER A 104 12.05 0.86 1.16
CA SER A 104 13.50 0.80 1.17
C SER A 104 14.06 -0.08 0.07
N ASN A 105 15.31 0.16 -0.28
CA ASN A 105 16.03 -0.61 -1.29
C ASN A 105 17.33 -1.14 -0.71
N PHE A 106 17.62 -2.42 -0.91
CA PHE A 106 18.99 -2.93 -0.80
C PHE A 106 19.86 -2.31 -1.90
N ALA A 107 21.00 -1.77 -1.49
CA ALA A 107 21.90 -1.03 -2.34
C ALA A 107 23.37 -1.35 -2.03
N THR A 108 24.24 -0.87 -2.90
CA THR A 108 25.69 -1.00 -2.80
C THR A 108 26.30 0.34 -2.44
N LEU A 109 26.97 0.38 -1.30
CA LEU A 109 27.71 1.50 -0.76
C LEU A 109 29.21 1.19 -0.86
N ASP A 110 29.99 2.11 -1.40
CA ASP A 110 31.43 2.11 -1.22
C ASP A 110 31.76 2.73 0.14
N GLU A 111 32.17 1.89 1.10
CA GLU A 111 32.46 2.30 2.48
C GLU A 111 33.63 3.29 2.58
N LYS A 112 34.56 3.30 1.61
CA LYS A 112 35.71 4.21 1.63
C LYS A 112 35.33 5.63 1.26
N THR A 113 34.41 5.76 0.30
CA THR A 113 34.01 7.06 -0.25
C THR A 113 32.67 7.54 0.30
N GLY A 114 31.87 6.65 0.91
CA GLY A 114 30.49 6.92 1.31
C GLY A 114 29.53 7.04 0.13
N VAL A 115 29.94 6.64 -1.08
CA VAL A 115 29.15 6.78 -2.30
C VAL A 115 28.29 5.53 -2.53
N VAL A 116 27.00 5.74 -2.75
CA VAL A 116 26.07 4.71 -3.22
C VAL A 116 26.32 4.48 -4.70
N THR A 117 27.06 3.42 -5.05
CA THR A 117 27.44 3.08 -6.43
C THR A 117 26.26 2.48 -7.19
N SER A 118 25.39 1.75 -6.51
CA SER A 118 24.14 1.24 -7.08
C SER A 118 23.02 1.30 -6.04
N ARG A 119 21.93 2.00 -6.36
CA ARG A 119 20.73 2.05 -5.51
C ARG A 119 19.89 0.77 -5.54
N ARG A 120 20.30 -0.20 -6.35
CA ARG A 120 19.62 -1.49 -6.54
C ARG A 120 20.68 -2.57 -6.57
N ALA A 121 20.88 -3.25 -5.44
CA ALA A 121 21.89 -4.29 -5.34
C ALA A 121 21.68 -5.38 -6.41
N ASP A 122 20.42 -5.82 -6.58
CA ASP A 122 20.01 -6.74 -7.63
C ASP A 122 18.52 -6.60 -7.98
N ARG A 123 18.14 -7.00 -9.19
CA ARG A 123 16.72 -7.21 -9.50
C ARG A 123 16.29 -8.65 -9.23
N HIS A 124 17.20 -9.60 -9.30
CA HIS A 124 16.96 -11.00 -8.95
C HIS A 124 17.41 -11.22 -7.50
N PHE A 125 16.55 -10.82 -6.57
CA PHE A 125 16.86 -10.79 -5.13
C PHE A 125 15.84 -11.58 -4.32
N GLU A 126 15.05 -12.44 -4.97
CA GLU A 126 13.95 -13.20 -4.37
C GLU A 126 14.44 -14.29 -3.42
N GLU A 127 15.62 -14.87 -3.69
CA GLU A 127 16.24 -15.88 -2.81
C GLU A 127 17.05 -15.23 -1.69
N GLU A 128 17.77 -14.15 -2.01
CA GLU A 128 18.74 -13.52 -1.12
C GLU A 128 18.13 -12.44 -0.21
N GLY A 129 17.13 -11.72 -0.71
CA GLY A 129 16.44 -10.65 0.00
C GLY A 129 15.76 -11.10 1.29
N PRO A 130 15.00 -12.20 1.32
CA PRO A 130 14.44 -12.74 2.55
C PRO A 130 15.51 -13.08 3.60
N ILE A 131 16.68 -13.59 3.19
CA ILE A 131 17.78 -13.93 4.10
C ILE A 131 18.34 -12.66 4.76
N LEU A 132 18.61 -11.61 3.97
CA LEU A 132 19.10 -10.34 4.52
C LEU A 132 18.03 -9.62 5.36
N CYS A 133 16.76 -9.68 4.96
CA CYS A 133 15.67 -9.13 5.79
C CYS A 133 15.58 -9.87 7.14
N ALA A 134 15.72 -11.20 7.16
CA ALA A 134 15.72 -11.96 8.40
C ALA A 134 16.90 -11.62 9.32
N ALA A 135 18.07 -11.27 8.76
CA ALA A 135 19.21 -10.80 9.54
C ALA A 135 19.01 -9.40 10.14
N LEU A 136 18.14 -8.58 9.54
CA LEU A 136 17.81 -7.23 10.00
C LEU A 136 16.56 -7.17 10.89
N ASP A 137 15.63 -8.13 10.75
CA ASP A 137 14.39 -8.15 11.52
C ASP A 137 14.67 -8.32 13.02
N GLY A 138 14.13 -7.43 13.85
CA GLY A 138 14.36 -7.45 15.29
C GLY A 138 15.74 -6.91 15.74
N MET A 139 16.51 -6.28 14.84
CA MET A 139 17.76 -5.60 15.18
C MET A 139 17.55 -4.55 16.30
N LYS A 140 18.60 -4.32 17.09
CA LYS A 140 18.59 -3.37 18.21
C LYS A 140 19.30 -2.08 17.84
N LEU A 141 18.77 -0.97 18.34
CA LEU A 141 19.38 0.35 18.26
C LEU A 141 20.01 0.64 19.63
N PRO A 142 21.35 0.61 19.77
CA PRO A 142 22.01 0.73 21.07
C PRO A 142 21.65 1.99 21.87
N SER A 143 21.46 3.14 21.21
CA SER A 143 21.07 4.39 21.87
C SER A 143 19.56 4.50 22.06
N PHE A 144 18.78 3.62 21.44
CA PHE A 144 17.32 3.65 21.43
C PHE A 144 16.72 2.25 21.71
N PRO A 145 17.00 1.65 22.89
CA PRO A 145 16.66 0.26 23.20
C PRO A 145 15.15 -0.04 23.24
N GLU A 146 14.31 0.98 23.43
CA GLU A 146 12.85 0.90 23.45
C GLU A 146 12.22 0.79 22.05
N TYR A 147 13.01 0.98 20.99
CA TYR A 147 12.52 0.92 19.62
C TYR A 147 12.60 -0.50 19.06
N GLU A 148 11.56 -0.90 18.34
CA GLU A 148 11.51 -2.16 17.61
C GLU A 148 11.63 -1.91 16.11
N VAL A 149 12.56 -2.62 15.46
CA VAL A 149 12.74 -2.56 14.02
C VAL A 149 12.22 -3.85 13.40
N ARG A 150 11.36 -3.72 12.40
CA ARG A 150 10.87 -4.86 11.61
C ARG A 150 11.17 -4.67 10.13
N VAL A 151 11.69 -5.71 9.50
CA VAL A 151 12.13 -5.67 8.10
C VAL A 151 11.51 -6.82 7.36
N ARG A 152 10.80 -6.51 6.27
CA ARG A 152 10.18 -7.55 5.42
C ARG A 152 10.61 -7.38 3.97
N TYR A 153 10.97 -8.49 3.37
CA TYR A 153 11.24 -8.54 1.94
C TYR A 153 9.98 -8.18 1.15
N ALA A 154 10.14 -7.40 0.07
CA ALA A 154 9.06 -7.10 -0.84
C ALA A 154 9.27 -7.81 -2.18
N THR A 155 9.87 -7.13 -3.16
CA THR A 155 10.09 -7.65 -4.53
C THR A 155 11.37 -7.05 -5.09
N GLU A 156 12.13 -7.81 -5.88
CA GLU A 156 13.45 -7.39 -6.37
C GLU A 156 14.33 -6.89 -5.18
N HIS A 157 15.11 -5.82 -5.35
CA HIS A 157 15.87 -5.11 -4.30
C HIS A 157 15.03 -4.47 -3.17
N ARG A 158 13.70 -4.52 -3.21
CA ARG A 158 12.86 -3.72 -2.31
C ARG A 158 12.58 -4.45 -1.00
N CYS A 159 12.55 -3.69 0.09
CA CYS A 159 12.09 -4.14 1.40
C CYS A 159 11.29 -3.03 2.10
N GLY A 160 10.43 -3.44 3.03
CA GLY A 160 9.80 -2.52 3.98
C GLY A 160 10.59 -2.53 5.28
N VAL A 161 10.85 -1.34 5.83
CA VAL A 161 11.45 -1.17 7.17
C VAL A 161 10.45 -0.41 8.02
N VAL A 162 10.02 -0.99 9.14
CA VAL A 162 9.14 -0.37 10.12
C VAL A 162 9.93 -0.12 11.39
N VAL A 163 9.75 1.06 11.97
CA VAL A 163 10.29 1.43 13.27
C VAL A 163 9.12 1.74 14.18
N LYS A 164 9.07 1.06 15.31
CA LYS A 164 8.07 1.25 16.36
C LYS A 164 8.73 1.83 17.59
N GLY A 165 8.07 2.79 18.21
CA GLY A 165 8.58 3.43 19.41
C GLY A 165 7.86 4.74 19.70
N PRO A 166 8.17 5.37 20.85
CA PRO A 166 7.54 6.63 21.24
C PRO A 166 8.01 7.78 20.34
N SER A 167 7.22 8.86 20.28
CA SER A 167 7.64 10.17 19.75
C SER A 167 8.20 10.18 18.32
N LEU A 168 7.72 9.26 17.47
CA LEU A 168 8.12 9.19 16.07
C LEU A 168 7.34 10.18 15.20
N SER A 169 8.00 10.69 14.16
CA SER A 169 7.42 11.59 13.16
C SER A 169 7.68 11.11 11.74
N GLY A 170 6.68 11.25 10.87
CA GLY A 170 6.82 11.01 9.43
C GLY A 170 7.55 12.14 8.69
N ASN A 171 7.73 13.31 9.31
CA ASN A 171 8.26 14.51 8.67
C ASN A 171 9.79 14.55 8.71
N ILE A 172 10.42 13.54 8.13
CA ILE A 172 11.87 13.44 8.00
C ILE A 172 12.26 13.07 6.57
N SER A 173 13.46 13.47 6.16
CA SER A 173 14.08 12.99 4.93
C SER A 173 14.51 11.53 5.08
N GLY A 174 14.86 10.91 3.95
CA GLY A 174 15.43 9.56 3.92
C GLY A 174 16.94 9.57 3.68
N THR A 175 17.55 8.39 3.66
CA THR A 175 18.98 8.21 3.37
C THR A 175 19.27 8.00 1.88
N ASP A 176 18.24 7.79 1.05
CA ASP A 176 18.37 7.57 -0.39
C ASP A 176 18.76 8.86 -1.15
N PRO A 177 19.92 8.90 -1.85
CA PRO A 177 20.33 10.06 -2.65
C PRO A 177 19.55 10.23 -3.97
N LEU A 178 18.58 9.36 -4.25
CA LEU A 178 17.70 9.37 -5.42
C LEU A 178 18.38 9.15 -6.78
N LYS A 179 19.72 9.16 -6.84
CA LYS A 179 20.55 8.85 -8.01
C LYS A 179 21.79 8.04 -7.60
N ASP A 180 22.23 7.15 -8.48
CA ASP A 180 23.47 6.40 -8.30
C ASP A 180 24.68 7.34 -8.35
N ASN A 181 25.80 6.88 -7.80
CA ASN A 181 27.08 7.62 -7.72
C ASN A 181 26.96 8.93 -6.96
N ARG A 182 26.23 8.91 -5.85
CA ARG A 182 26.05 10.02 -4.92
C ARG A 182 26.31 9.56 -3.49
N LEU A 183 26.69 10.51 -2.62
CA LEU A 183 26.89 10.24 -1.20
C LEU A 183 25.59 9.75 -0.57
N LEU A 184 25.70 8.76 0.33
CA LEU A 184 24.60 8.37 1.21
C LEU A 184 24.18 9.60 2.02
N LEU A 185 22.88 9.87 2.05
CA LEU A 185 22.35 11.00 2.81
C LEU A 185 22.12 10.62 4.26
N LYS A 186 22.20 11.61 5.15
CA LYS A 186 21.66 11.48 6.50
C LYS A 186 20.20 11.87 6.49
N ALA A 187 19.40 11.19 7.31
CA ALA A 187 18.05 11.64 7.60
C ALA A 187 18.10 12.96 8.37
N GLU A 188 17.25 13.91 7.98
CA GLU A 188 17.12 15.24 8.55
C GLU A 188 15.64 15.51 8.84
N ALA A 189 15.37 16.29 9.88
CA ALA A 189 14.02 16.77 10.16
C ALA A 189 13.55 17.71 9.04
N LEU A 190 12.30 17.55 8.58
CA LEU A 190 11.69 18.43 7.59
C LEU A 190 10.86 19.55 8.23
N ASP A 191 10.73 19.53 9.56
CA ASP A 191 10.12 20.59 10.36
C ASP A 191 10.89 20.78 11.69
N ASP A 192 10.49 21.79 12.46
CA ASP A 192 11.19 22.18 13.68
C ASP A 192 10.77 21.37 14.93
N THR A 193 9.88 20.38 14.77
CA THR A 193 9.36 19.60 15.89
C THR A 193 10.45 18.74 16.55
N ASN A 194 10.32 18.52 17.85
CA ASN A 194 11.28 17.68 18.58
C ASN A 194 11.16 16.22 18.12
N GLU A 195 9.96 15.78 17.78
CA GLU A 195 9.64 14.46 17.26
C GLU A 195 10.35 14.21 15.93
N ALA A 196 10.37 15.17 15.00
CA ALA A 196 11.08 15.02 13.72
C ALA A 196 12.61 14.97 13.91
N LYS A 197 13.17 15.82 14.78
CA LYS A 197 14.61 15.81 15.10
C LYS A 197 15.03 14.50 15.74
N HIS A 198 14.28 14.06 16.76
CA HIS A 198 14.48 12.79 17.44
C HIS A 198 14.38 11.60 16.47
N THR A 199 13.36 11.60 15.60
CA THR A 199 13.19 10.54 14.60
C THR A 199 14.35 10.49 13.61
N ALA A 200 14.88 11.63 13.17
CA ALA A 200 16.03 11.68 12.29
C ALA A 200 17.28 11.04 12.94
N GLU A 201 17.50 11.26 14.24
CA GLU A 201 18.58 10.62 15.00
C GLU A 201 18.42 9.11 15.07
N VAL A 202 17.22 8.62 15.43
CA VAL A 202 16.87 7.19 15.45
C VAL A 202 17.13 6.55 14.08
N VAL A 203 16.73 7.21 13.00
CA VAL A 203 16.84 6.69 11.63
C VAL A 203 18.28 6.70 11.12
N ASN A 204 19.09 7.67 11.55
CA ASN A 204 20.52 7.68 11.24
C ASN A 204 21.27 6.55 11.95
N GLU A 205 20.93 6.26 13.22
CA GLU A 205 21.48 5.08 13.92
C GLU A 205 21.05 3.78 13.25
N LEU A 206 19.75 3.66 12.92
CA LEU A 206 19.20 2.55 12.15
C LEU A 206 19.98 2.29 10.86
N SER A 207 20.26 3.34 10.07
CA SER A 207 21.03 3.20 8.82
C SER A 207 22.46 2.70 9.07
N CYS A 208 23.09 3.14 10.15
CA CYS A 208 24.43 2.69 10.55
C CYS A 208 24.40 1.21 10.98
N GLU A 209 23.48 0.82 11.85
CA GLU A 209 23.36 -0.57 12.33
C GLU A 209 22.99 -1.55 11.22
N ILE A 210 22.09 -1.17 10.30
CA ILE A 210 21.81 -1.97 9.10
C ILE A 210 23.09 -2.22 8.32
N SER A 211 23.88 -1.17 8.06
CA SER A 211 25.10 -1.30 7.27
C SER A 211 26.11 -2.22 7.94
N LYS A 212 26.29 -2.11 9.27
CA LYS A 212 27.17 -3.00 10.04
C LYS A 212 26.77 -4.47 9.91
N ILE A 213 25.47 -4.78 10.08
CA ILE A 213 24.95 -6.15 9.97
C ILE A 213 25.17 -6.68 8.56
N LEU A 214 24.85 -5.89 7.53
CA LEU A 214 24.95 -6.34 6.15
C LEU A 214 26.39 -6.52 5.68
N VAL A 215 27.31 -5.63 6.05
CA VAL A 215 28.75 -5.76 5.73
C VAL A 215 29.31 -7.06 6.32
N ALA A 216 28.92 -7.41 7.55
CA ALA A 216 29.37 -8.63 8.21
C ALA A 216 28.66 -9.90 7.69
N HIS A 217 27.58 -9.78 6.91
CA HIS A 217 26.77 -10.92 6.54
C HIS A 217 27.47 -11.81 5.48
N PRO A 218 27.59 -13.13 5.69
CA PRO A 218 28.35 -14.03 4.79
C PRO A 218 27.82 -14.08 3.36
N LEU A 219 26.53 -13.78 3.15
CA LEU A 219 25.95 -13.67 1.82
C LEU A 219 26.61 -12.59 0.96
N ASN A 220 27.03 -11.47 1.55
CA ASN A 220 27.72 -10.41 0.81
C ASN A 220 29.14 -10.82 0.41
N ALA A 221 29.84 -11.61 1.24
CA ALA A 221 31.11 -12.22 0.84
C ALA A 221 30.93 -13.17 -0.35
N LYS A 222 29.86 -13.98 -0.37
CA LYS A 222 29.50 -14.84 -1.50
C LYS A 222 29.19 -14.02 -2.76
N ARG A 223 28.36 -12.98 -2.66
CA ARG A 223 28.04 -12.08 -3.79
C ARG A 223 29.30 -11.46 -4.39
N ALA A 224 30.22 -10.98 -3.55
CA ALA A 224 31.48 -10.41 -3.99
C ALA A 224 32.35 -11.44 -4.74
N ALA A 225 32.44 -12.67 -4.24
CA ALA A 225 33.19 -13.75 -4.89
C ALA A 225 32.59 -14.14 -6.27
N GLU A 226 31.29 -13.97 -6.44
CA GLU A 226 30.57 -14.17 -7.72
C GLU A 226 30.62 -12.95 -8.65
N GLY A 227 31.31 -11.87 -8.26
CA GLY A 227 31.36 -10.63 -9.03
C GLY A 227 30.05 -9.84 -9.05
N LYS A 228 29.10 -10.16 -8.16
CA LYS A 228 27.84 -9.43 -7.99
C LYS A 228 28.04 -8.22 -7.08
N ASN A 229 27.17 -7.23 -7.25
CA ASN A 229 27.06 -6.09 -6.34
C ASN A 229 26.69 -6.56 -4.93
N ILE A 230 27.48 -6.20 -3.91
CA ILE A 230 27.12 -6.44 -2.51
C ILE A 230 25.91 -5.58 -2.10
N ALA A 231 25.07 -6.12 -1.22
CA ALA A 231 23.94 -5.42 -0.62
C ALA A 231 24.30 -5.03 0.82
N ASN A 232 25.15 -4.00 0.97
CA ASN A 232 25.73 -3.61 2.25
C ASN A 232 25.08 -2.37 2.89
N VAL A 233 24.04 -1.81 2.28
CA VAL A 233 23.22 -0.74 2.86
C VAL A 233 21.76 -0.92 2.45
N VAL A 234 20.84 -0.42 3.29
CA VAL A 234 19.44 -0.21 2.92
C VAL A 234 19.16 1.28 2.81
N LEU A 235 18.74 1.73 1.63
CA LEU A 235 18.34 3.11 1.40
C LEU A 235 16.92 3.32 1.91
N LEU A 236 16.78 4.09 2.99
CA LEU A 236 15.50 4.41 3.61
C LEU A 236 14.88 5.58 2.86
N ARG A 237 13.70 5.39 2.29
CA ARG A 237 13.02 6.43 1.49
C ARG A 237 11.53 6.47 1.80
N GLY A 238 10.99 7.69 1.72
CA GLY A 238 9.55 7.92 1.78
C GLY A 238 9.01 7.52 3.15
N CYS A 239 9.58 8.12 4.20
CA CYS A 239 9.06 7.97 5.55
C CYS A 239 7.55 8.24 5.53
N GLY A 240 6.79 7.30 6.07
CA GLY A 240 5.36 7.48 6.28
C GLY A 240 5.02 6.96 7.66
N ILE A 241 4.30 7.77 8.43
CA ILE A 241 3.79 7.39 9.74
C ILE A 241 2.41 6.74 9.56
N ARG A 242 2.14 5.66 10.31
CA ARG A 242 0.80 5.08 10.34
C ARG A 242 -0.15 6.11 10.92
N ILE A 243 -1.08 6.55 10.07
CA ILE A 243 -2.03 7.61 10.39
C ILE A 243 -2.90 7.21 11.57
N GLU A 244 -3.18 8.18 12.43
CA GLU A 244 -4.17 8.04 13.49
C GLU A 244 -5.48 8.66 13.00
N VAL A 245 -6.45 7.80 12.69
CA VAL A 245 -7.77 8.20 12.21
C VAL A 245 -8.87 7.48 12.99
N PRO A 246 -10.07 8.06 13.07
CA PRO A 246 -11.26 7.30 13.46
C PRO A 246 -11.42 6.08 12.54
N PRO A 247 -11.61 4.86 13.07
CA PRO A 247 -11.93 3.70 12.24
C PRO A 247 -13.17 3.96 11.38
N PHE A 248 -13.24 3.34 10.19
CA PHE A 248 -14.33 3.55 9.24
C PHE A 248 -15.69 3.25 9.84
N GLU A 249 -15.79 2.18 10.64
CA GLU A 249 -17.00 1.84 11.38
C GLU A 249 -17.45 2.98 12.31
N LYS A 250 -16.51 3.64 12.99
CA LYS A 250 -16.83 4.76 13.89
C LYS A 250 -17.27 6.01 13.11
N LEU A 251 -16.72 6.23 11.93
CA LEU A 251 -17.03 7.39 11.10
C LEU A 251 -18.39 7.24 10.39
N HIS A 252 -18.68 6.06 9.86
CA HIS A 252 -19.83 5.82 8.98
C HIS A 252 -20.93 4.94 9.58
N GLY A 253 -20.66 4.23 10.68
CA GLY A 253 -21.60 3.29 11.29
C GLY A 253 -21.81 2.00 10.50
N LEU A 254 -20.94 1.70 9.54
CA LEU A 254 -21.02 0.54 8.64
C LEU A 254 -19.83 -0.40 8.85
N TRP A 255 -20.04 -1.70 8.71
CA TRP A 255 -18.97 -2.69 8.72
C TRP A 255 -18.31 -2.82 7.34
N PRO A 256 -17.02 -2.45 7.19
CA PRO A 256 -16.40 -2.37 5.88
C PRO A 256 -15.51 -3.57 5.55
N CYS A 257 -15.51 -3.95 4.28
CA CYS A 257 -14.55 -4.86 3.68
C CYS A 257 -14.02 -4.30 2.35
N MET A 258 -12.86 -4.77 1.93
CA MET A 258 -12.20 -4.29 0.71
C MET A 258 -11.46 -5.40 -0.02
N VAL A 259 -11.60 -5.47 -1.34
CA VAL A 259 -10.71 -6.27 -2.20
C VAL A 259 -9.71 -5.34 -2.88
N ALA A 260 -8.49 -5.32 -2.37
CA ALA A 260 -7.40 -4.45 -2.84
C ALA A 260 -6.11 -5.24 -3.09
N PRO A 261 -5.83 -5.67 -4.33
CA PRO A 261 -4.59 -6.41 -4.62
C PRO A 261 -3.36 -5.50 -4.59
N THR A 262 -3.53 -4.19 -4.78
CA THR A 262 -2.44 -3.23 -4.68
C THR A 262 -2.12 -2.94 -3.22
N LYS A 263 -0.86 -3.16 -2.83
CA LYS A 263 -0.38 -3.05 -1.45
C LYS A 263 -0.68 -1.68 -0.81
N ILE A 264 -0.50 -0.60 -1.55
CA ILE A 264 -0.82 0.75 -1.03
C ILE A 264 -2.30 0.91 -0.65
N ILE A 265 -3.23 0.40 -1.46
CA ILE A 265 -4.67 0.50 -1.17
C ILE A 265 -5.08 -0.45 -0.05
N ALA A 266 -4.50 -1.66 -0.01
CA ALA A 266 -4.71 -2.58 1.09
C ALA A 266 -4.24 -1.99 2.43
N GLY A 267 -3.04 -1.41 2.49
CA GLY A 267 -2.54 -0.78 3.72
C GLY A 267 -3.27 0.49 4.12
N LEU A 268 -3.79 1.26 3.16
CA LEU A 268 -4.73 2.35 3.45
C LEU A 268 -6.00 1.80 4.09
N GLY A 269 -6.64 0.78 3.50
CA GLY A 269 -7.82 0.13 4.08
C GLY A 269 -7.57 -0.38 5.50
N LEU A 270 -6.44 -1.05 5.73
CA LEU A 270 -6.03 -1.52 7.05
C LEU A 270 -5.81 -0.37 8.05
N SER A 271 -5.30 0.78 7.59
CA SER A 271 -5.15 1.98 8.43
C SER A 271 -6.49 2.55 8.88
N LEU A 272 -7.52 2.40 8.05
CA LEU A 272 -8.90 2.82 8.34
C LEU A 272 -9.71 1.76 9.10
N GLY A 273 -9.11 0.60 9.43
CA GLY A 273 -9.81 -0.51 10.08
C GLY A 273 -10.73 -1.31 9.15
N ILE A 274 -10.45 -1.32 7.84
CA ILE A 274 -11.19 -2.08 6.85
C ILE A 274 -10.58 -3.47 6.69
N ASP A 275 -11.42 -4.50 6.77
CA ASP A 275 -10.99 -5.88 6.54
C ASP A 275 -10.66 -6.09 5.05
N ILE A 276 -9.44 -6.53 4.75
CA ILE A 276 -9.01 -6.81 3.38
C ILE A 276 -9.34 -8.27 3.03
N LEU A 277 -10.28 -8.48 2.11
CA LEU A 277 -10.72 -9.81 1.70
C LEU A 277 -9.75 -10.45 0.71
N GLU A 278 -9.56 -11.75 0.85
CA GLU A 278 -8.91 -12.57 -0.16
C GLU A 278 -9.79 -12.70 -1.40
N ALA A 279 -9.18 -12.52 -2.56
CA ALA A 279 -9.79 -12.77 -3.87
C ALA A 279 -8.79 -13.52 -4.74
N PRO A 280 -8.88 -14.86 -4.87
CA PRO A 280 -7.92 -15.66 -5.63
C PRO A 280 -7.75 -15.16 -7.07
N GLY A 281 -6.51 -14.96 -7.51
CA GLY A 281 -6.20 -14.43 -8.84
C GLY A 281 -6.41 -12.91 -9.01
N ALA A 282 -6.70 -12.18 -7.93
CA ALA A 282 -6.64 -10.72 -7.94
C ALA A 282 -5.18 -10.25 -7.85
N THR A 283 -4.55 -9.98 -8.99
CA THR A 283 -3.14 -9.55 -9.08
C THR A 283 -2.96 -8.03 -9.10
N GLY A 284 -4.01 -7.29 -9.48
CA GLY A 284 -3.92 -5.84 -9.66
C GLY A 284 -3.18 -5.40 -10.94
N ASP A 285 -2.89 -6.34 -11.84
CA ASP A 285 -2.34 -6.09 -13.18
C ASP A 285 -3.30 -6.59 -14.28
N TYR A 286 -2.84 -6.61 -15.54
CA TYR A 286 -3.65 -7.04 -16.68
C TYR A 286 -4.07 -8.53 -16.65
N ARG A 287 -3.46 -9.34 -15.78
CA ARG A 287 -3.82 -10.75 -15.56
C ARG A 287 -4.85 -10.92 -14.45
N THR A 288 -5.29 -9.83 -13.83
CA THR A 288 -6.21 -9.89 -12.68
C THR A 288 -7.55 -10.50 -13.05
N LEU A 289 -8.05 -11.41 -12.19
CA LEU A 289 -9.39 -11.96 -12.31
C LEU A 289 -10.42 -11.00 -11.68
N LEU A 290 -11.06 -10.17 -12.49
CA LEU A 290 -12.11 -9.25 -12.03
C LEU A 290 -13.31 -9.99 -11.43
N THR A 291 -13.65 -11.16 -11.99
CA THR A 291 -14.71 -12.06 -11.50
C THR A 291 -14.46 -12.56 -10.09
N SER A 292 -13.20 -12.82 -9.73
CA SER A 292 -12.88 -13.21 -8.36
C SER A 292 -13.14 -12.08 -7.38
N LYS A 293 -12.74 -10.85 -7.74
CA LYS A 293 -12.90 -9.68 -6.87
C LYS A 293 -14.36 -9.35 -6.57
N ALA A 294 -15.21 -9.27 -7.60
CA ALA A 294 -16.62 -8.93 -7.33
C ALA A 294 -17.39 -10.10 -6.73
N LYS A 295 -16.99 -11.36 -6.96
CA LYS A 295 -17.55 -12.52 -6.24
C LYS A 295 -17.26 -12.41 -4.74
N ALA A 296 -16.02 -12.10 -4.35
CA ALA A 296 -15.64 -11.93 -2.95
C ALA A 296 -16.46 -10.82 -2.26
N ILE A 297 -16.63 -9.66 -2.90
CA ILE A 297 -17.48 -8.58 -2.37
C ILE A 297 -18.95 -8.99 -2.29
N ALA A 298 -19.49 -9.62 -3.34
CA ALA A 298 -20.88 -10.06 -3.36
C ALA A 298 -21.15 -11.10 -2.27
N GLU A 299 -20.23 -12.04 -2.03
CA GLU A 299 -20.33 -13.04 -0.96
C GLU A 299 -20.29 -12.39 0.42
N ALA A 300 -19.34 -11.47 0.65
CA ALA A 300 -19.20 -10.71 1.88
C ALA A 300 -20.45 -9.87 2.22
N LEU A 301 -21.05 -9.22 1.21
CA LEU A 301 -22.29 -8.47 1.35
C LEU A 301 -23.52 -9.38 1.43
N SER A 302 -23.47 -10.64 0.98
CA SER A 302 -24.62 -11.55 1.02
C SER A 302 -24.73 -12.33 2.33
N ALA A 303 -23.69 -12.34 3.17
CA ALA A 303 -23.71 -13.03 4.45
C ALA A 303 -24.90 -12.59 5.33
N PRO A 304 -25.47 -13.50 6.15
CA PRO A 304 -25.00 -14.87 6.39
C PRO A 304 -25.42 -15.90 5.32
N SER A 305 -26.14 -15.50 4.26
CA SER A 305 -26.61 -16.45 3.23
C SER A 305 -25.49 -17.11 2.41
N LYS A 306 -24.31 -16.48 2.38
CA LYS A 306 -23.08 -17.02 1.81
C LYS A 306 -21.95 -16.86 2.83
N SER A 307 -20.97 -17.75 2.78
CA SER A 307 -19.76 -17.64 3.60
C SER A 307 -18.92 -16.45 3.18
N CYS A 308 -18.48 -15.63 4.13
CA CYS A 308 -17.53 -14.56 3.86
C CYS A 308 -16.15 -15.14 3.48
N PRO A 309 -15.45 -14.51 2.52
CA PRO A 309 -14.04 -14.81 2.26
C PRO A 309 -13.17 -14.57 3.50
N ASN A 310 -11.98 -15.17 3.51
CA ASN A 310 -10.99 -14.89 4.53
C ASN A 310 -10.47 -13.45 4.41
N VAL A 311 -9.90 -12.98 5.51
CA VAL A 311 -9.35 -11.63 5.66
C VAL A 311 -7.85 -11.71 5.87
N PHE A 312 -7.12 -10.86 5.15
CA PHE A 312 -5.69 -10.65 5.32
C PHE A 312 -5.38 -9.92 6.62
N VAL A 313 -4.43 -10.46 7.38
CA VAL A 313 -3.98 -9.91 8.67
C VAL A 313 -2.49 -9.58 8.58
N PRO A 314 -2.09 -8.30 8.65
CA PRO A 314 -0.68 -7.92 8.70
C PRO A 314 0.03 -8.57 9.90
N GLY A 315 1.25 -9.06 9.67
CA GLY A 315 2.07 -9.71 10.70
C GLY A 315 1.71 -11.18 10.99
N ALA A 316 0.64 -11.70 10.40
CA ALA A 316 0.30 -13.13 10.47
C ALA A 316 0.71 -13.85 9.17
N ASP A 317 1.07 -15.12 9.29
CA ASP A 317 1.32 -16.00 8.14
C ASP A 317 0.02 -16.65 7.63
N GLU A 318 -1.04 -16.67 8.45
CA GLU A 318 -2.35 -17.22 8.13
C GLU A 318 -3.44 -16.15 8.07
N HIS A 319 -4.45 -16.38 7.22
CA HIS A 319 -5.61 -15.52 7.08
C HIS A 319 -6.67 -15.86 8.13
N LYS A 320 -7.42 -14.86 8.60
CA LYS A 320 -8.55 -15.08 9.53
C LYS A 320 -9.85 -15.28 8.74
N PRO A 321 -10.83 -16.05 9.24
CA PRO A 321 -12.16 -16.09 8.62
C PRO A 321 -12.81 -14.70 8.64
N GLY A 322 -13.59 -14.39 7.60
CA GLY A 322 -14.41 -13.18 7.55
C GLY A 322 -15.56 -13.20 8.57
N ARG A 323 -16.25 -12.07 8.73
CA ARG A 323 -17.35 -11.92 9.69
C ARG A 323 -18.52 -12.85 9.37
N SER A 324 -19.05 -13.56 10.36
CA SER A 324 -20.22 -14.46 10.19
C SER A 324 -21.46 -13.74 9.69
N ASP A 325 -21.69 -12.52 10.19
CA ASP A 325 -22.89 -11.73 9.93
C ASP A 325 -22.75 -10.84 8.68
N GLY A 326 -21.62 -10.96 7.98
CA GLY A 326 -21.31 -10.17 6.80
C GLY A 326 -20.79 -8.77 7.05
N TYR A 327 -20.76 -8.02 5.97
CA TYR A 327 -20.36 -6.62 5.90
C TYR A 327 -21.48 -5.77 5.32
N ASP A 328 -21.49 -4.49 5.67
CA ASP A 328 -22.47 -3.52 5.18
C ASP A 328 -21.89 -2.63 4.07
N PHE A 329 -20.56 -2.55 3.98
CA PHE A 329 -19.85 -1.78 2.97
C PHE A 329 -18.77 -2.65 2.31
N GLY A 330 -18.83 -2.80 0.99
CA GLY A 330 -17.89 -3.57 0.19
C GLY A 330 -17.18 -2.70 -0.83
N PHE A 331 -15.86 -2.50 -0.66
CA PHE A 331 -15.04 -1.72 -1.57
C PHE A 331 -14.33 -2.60 -2.60
N LEU A 332 -14.71 -2.47 -3.86
CA LEU A 332 -14.12 -3.17 -4.99
C LEU A 332 -13.14 -2.28 -5.74
N HIS A 333 -11.84 -2.55 -5.63
CA HIS A 333 -10.81 -1.82 -6.38
C HIS A 333 -10.48 -2.52 -7.72
N ILE A 334 -10.66 -1.79 -8.82
CA ILE A 334 -10.32 -2.21 -10.18
C ILE A 334 -9.29 -1.25 -10.73
N LYS A 335 -8.13 -1.76 -11.14
CA LYS A 335 -7.09 -0.96 -11.78
C LYS A 335 -7.22 -1.04 -13.30
N VAL A 336 -7.37 0.10 -13.97
CA VAL A 336 -7.28 0.14 -15.43
C VAL A 336 -5.85 -0.21 -15.85
N CYS A 337 -5.72 -1.25 -16.68
CA CYS A 337 -4.44 -1.69 -17.20
C CYS A 337 -4.35 -1.33 -18.69
N PHE A 338 -3.43 -0.44 -19.04
CA PHE A 338 -3.17 -0.06 -20.42
C PHE A 338 -2.20 -1.08 -21.04
N LEU A 339 -2.64 -1.81 -22.09
CA LEU A 339 -1.79 -2.71 -22.87
C LEU A 339 -1.61 -2.14 -24.29
N GLY A 340 -0.66 -1.22 -24.46
CA GLY A 340 -0.38 -0.61 -25.76
C GLY A 340 -1.61 0.02 -26.43
N ASN A 341 -1.88 -0.35 -27.69
CA ASN A 341 -3.02 0.16 -28.47
C ASN A 341 -4.38 -0.50 -28.17
N PHE A 342 -4.47 -1.42 -27.21
CA PHE A 342 -5.72 -2.11 -26.89
C PHE A 342 -6.19 -1.80 -25.47
N PHE A 343 -7.35 -1.14 -25.38
CA PHE A 343 -8.13 -1.01 -24.17
C PHE A 343 -8.92 -2.31 -23.98
N LYS A 344 -8.55 -3.14 -23.00
CA LYS A 344 -9.28 -4.39 -22.71
C LYS A 344 -10.07 -4.23 -21.41
N PHE A 345 -11.31 -3.78 -21.53
CA PHE A 345 -12.31 -3.98 -20.48
C PHE A 345 -12.89 -5.38 -20.67
N LEU A 346 -12.67 -6.27 -19.70
CA LEU A 346 -13.43 -7.52 -19.60
C LEU A 346 -14.25 -7.49 -18.32
N LEU A 347 -15.31 -6.68 -18.32
CA LEU A 347 -16.29 -6.69 -17.24
C LEU A 347 -17.35 -7.76 -17.55
N PHE A 348 -17.10 -9.00 -17.14
CA PHE A 348 -18.18 -9.95 -16.93
C PHE A 348 -18.71 -9.74 -15.52
N PHE A 349 -19.94 -9.28 -15.34
CA PHE A 349 -20.69 -9.59 -14.14
C PHE A 349 -22.18 -9.77 -14.36
N PHE A 350 -22.68 -10.81 -13.69
CA PHE A 350 -24.06 -11.23 -13.59
C PHE A 350 -24.90 -10.17 -12.87
N SER A 351 -26.13 -10.02 -13.38
CA SER A 351 -27.21 -9.22 -12.79
C SER A 351 -27.43 -9.61 -11.33
N PHE A 352 -27.19 -8.68 -10.40
CA PHE A 352 -27.91 -8.60 -9.13
C PHE A 352 -28.14 -7.12 -8.84
N VAL A 353 -29.34 -6.67 -9.19
CA VAL A 353 -29.91 -5.41 -8.70
C VAL A 353 -30.25 -5.64 -7.23
N MET A 354 -29.63 -4.88 -6.33
CA MET A 354 -30.24 -4.58 -5.04
C MET A 354 -30.07 -3.09 -4.78
N ILE A 355 -31.22 -2.40 -4.80
CA ILE A 355 -31.46 -1.07 -4.25
C ILE A 355 -31.25 -1.12 -2.74
#